data_AF-A0A538TD11-F1
#
_entry.id   AF-A0A538TD11-F1
#
_cell.length_a   1.000
_cell.length_b   1.000
_cell.length_c   1.000
_cell.angle_alpha   90.00
_cell.angle_beta   90.00
_cell.angle_gamma   90.00
#
_symmetry.space_group_name_H-M   'P 1'
#
loop_
_entity.id
_entity.type
_entity.pdbx_description
1 polymer ?
#
loop_
_entity_poly.entity_id
_entity_poly.type
_entity_poly.pdbx_seq_one_letter_code
_entity_poly.pdbx_strand_id
1 'polypeptide(L)' 'MRKIIVGAFVSMDGVMQAPGGPTEDPTKGFKFGGWEMPYFAQESREELDRLFKEKFDLLLG' A
#
# COMPACT_ATOMS: atom_id res chain seq x y z
N MET A 1 -23.50 12.72 2.48
CA MET A 1 -22.06 13.05 2.70
C MET A 1 -21.23 12.01 1.95
N ARG A 2 -20.17 12.42 1.24
CA ARG A 2 -19.24 11.46 0.62
C ARG A 2 -18.35 10.83 1.70
N LYS A 3 -17.92 9.59 1.48
CA LYS A 3 -16.97 8.89 2.36
C LYS A 3 -15.55 9.06 1.83
N ILE A 4 -14.60 9.23 2.73
CA ILE A 4 -13.17 9.07 2.43
C ILE A 4 -12.82 7.62 2.79
N ILE A 5 -12.29 6.89 1.82
CA ILE A 5 -11.89 5.49 1.97
C ILE A 5 -10.38 5.44 1.76
N VAL A 6 -9.67 4.74 2.64
CA VAL A 6 -8.21 4.58 2.59
C VAL A 6 -7.90 3.10 2.47
N GLY A 7 -7.09 2.73 1.46
CA GLY A 7 -6.38 1.46 1.42
C GLY A 7 -4.91 1.71 1.71
N ALA A 8 -4.31 0.90 2.57
CA ALA A 8 -2.91 1.03 2.95
C ALA A 8 -2.29 -0.35 3.22
N PHE A 9 -1.02 -0.49 2.83
CA PHE A 9 -0.16 -1.58 3.29
C PHE A 9 0.60 -1.10 4.52
N VAL A 10 0.48 -1.85 5.61
CA VAL A 10 1.11 -1.50 6.90
C VAL A 10 1.70 -2.77 7.50
N SER A 11 2.97 -2.73 7.89
CA SER A 11 3.58 -3.80 8.68
C SER A 11 2.99 -3.87 10.10
N MET A 12 3.24 -4.96 10.81
CA MET A 12 2.74 -5.12 12.19
C MET A 12 3.30 -4.07 13.17
N ASP A 13 4.49 -3.54 12.89
CA ASP A 13 5.14 -2.46 13.65
C ASP A 13 4.82 -1.05 13.10
N GLY A 14 3.90 -0.93 12.15
CA GLY A 14 3.33 0.36 11.72
C GLY A 14 4.06 1.04 10.55
N VAL A 15 4.91 0.33 9.81
CA VAL A 15 5.65 0.88 8.67
C VAL A 15 4.80 0.83 7.41
N MET A 16 4.69 1.97 6.72
CA MET A 16 4.06 2.10 5.39
C MET A 16 5.09 2.40 4.28
N GLN A 17 6.33 2.76 4.64
CA GLN A 17 7.37 3.19 3.70
C GLN A 17 7.85 2.02 2.83
N ALA A 18 8.03 2.28 1.54
CA ALA A 18 8.63 1.37 0.56
C ALA A 18 8.07 -0.06 0.51
N PRO A 19 6.73 -0.27 0.43
CA PRO A 19 6.15 -1.61 0.40
C PRO A 19 6.46 -2.36 -0.90
N GLY A 20 6.50 -1.69 -2.05
CA GLY A 20 6.53 -2.33 -3.36
C GLY A 20 7.92 -2.73 -3.84
N GLY A 21 8.79 -1.76 -4.10
CA GLY A 21 10.09 -2.01 -4.74
C GLY A 21 11.28 -2.06 -3.78
N PRO A 22 12.31 -2.90 -4.00
CA PRO A 22 13.52 -2.93 -3.17
C PRO A 22 14.29 -1.60 -3.15
N THR A 23 14.06 -0.74 -4.14
CA THR A 23 14.67 0.60 -4.26
C THR A 23 13.67 1.73 -4.02
N GLU A 24 12.44 1.42 -3.60
CA GLU A 24 11.42 2.41 -3.29
C GLU A 24 11.82 3.18 -2.02
N ASP A 25 11.66 4.51 -2.05
CA ASP A 25 11.91 5.43 -0.94
C ASP A 25 13.06 5.04 0.01
N PRO A 26 14.34 5.11 -0.44
CA PRO A 26 15.50 4.78 0.38
C PRO A 26 15.86 5.87 1.41
N THR A 27 14.97 6.84 1.62
CA THR A 27 15.27 8.01 2.46
C THR A 27 15.62 7.60 3.88
N LYS A 28 16.54 8.36 4.49
CA LYS A 28 17.02 8.13 5.86
C LYS A 28 17.63 6.73 6.10
N GLY A 29 18.03 6.03 5.03
CA GLY A 29 18.66 4.73 5.12
C GLY A 29 17.69 3.59 5.44
N PHE A 30 16.42 3.71 5.05
CA PHE A 30 15.45 2.61 5.15
C PHE A 30 15.94 1.40 4.34
N LYS A 31 15.99 0.22 4.97
CA LYS A 31 16.64 -0.99 4.41
C LYS A 31 15.66 -2.06 3.93
N PHE A 32 14.38 -1.88 4.17
CA PHE A 32 13.34 -2.89 3.92
C PHE A 32 12.48 -2.55 2.72
N GLY A 33 13.07 -1.95 1.67
CA GLY A 33 12.32 -1.72 0.43
C GLY A 33 11.76 -3.03 -0.12
N GLY A 34 10.53 -2.99 -0.62
CA GLY A 34 9.85 -4.16 -1.18
C GLY A 34 9.41 -5.17 -0.13
N TRP A 35 9.26 -4.75 1.13
CA TRP A 35 8.91 -5.65 2.22
C TRP A 35 7.57 -6.34 2.05
N GLU A 36 6.64 -5.78 1.26
CA GLU A 36 5.31 -6.36 1.06
C GLU A 36 5.32 -7.51 0.05
N MET A 37 6.22 -7.48 -0.93
CA MET A 37 6.28 -8.47 -2.02
C MET A 37 6.35 -9.94 -1.58
N PRO A 38 7.11 -10.33 -0.53
CA PRO A 38 7.13 -11.71 -0.04
C PRO A 38 5.81 -12.16 0.62
N TYR A 39 4.96 -11.22 1.02
CA TYR A 39 3.68 -11.47 1.69
C TYR A 39 2.47 -11.22 0.79
N PHE A 40 2.68 -10.64 -0.40
CA PHE A 40 1.60 -10.35 -1.33
C PHE A 40 0.96 -11.64 -1.84
N ALA A 41 -0.33 -11.79 -1.58
CA ALA A 41 -1.10 -12.98 -1.91
C ALA A 41 -2.29 -12.63 -2.81
N GLN A 42 -3.03 -13.67 -3.24
CA GLN A 42 -4.22 -13.50 -4.07
C GLN A 42 -5.27 -12.63 -3.36
N GLU A 43 -5.44 -12.81 -2.06
CA GLU A 43 -6.37 -12.05 -1.23
C GLU A 43 -6.00 -10.55 -1.20
N SER A 44 -4.71 -10.23 -1.21
CA SER A 44 -4.22 -8.85 -1.31
C SER A 44 -4.64 -8.22 -2.65
N ARG A 45 -4.51 -8.97 -3.75
CA ARG A 45 -4.92 -8.54 -5.09
C ARG A 45 -6.43 -8.32 -5.19
N GLU A 46 -7.21 -9.23 -4.62
CA GLU A 46 -8.67 -9.15 -4.59
C GLU A 46 -9.17 -7.93 -3.81
N GLU A 47 -8.53 -7.59 -2.68
CA GLU A 47 -8.88 -6.38 -1.92
C GLU A 47 -8.51 -5.10 -2.68
N LEU A 48 -7.37 -5.07 -3.37
CA LEU A 48 -7.05 -3.97 -4.28
C LEU A 48 -8.10 -3.83 -5.38
N ASP A 49 -8.49 -4.94 -6.02
CA ASP A 49 -9.55 -4.90 -7.05
C ASP A 49 -10.87 -4.38 -6.48
N ARG A 50 -11.23 -4.79 -5.25
CA ARG A 50 -12.42 -4.30 -4.56
C ARG A 50 -12.36 -2.81 -4.30
N LEU A 51 -11.22 -2.30 -3.85
CA LEU A 51 -11.02 -0.88 -3.52
C LEU A 51 -11.16 0.01 -4.76
N PHE A 52 -10.67 -0.46 -5.90
CA PHE A 52 -10.65 0.29 -7.16
C PHE A 52 -11.85 -0.02 -8.09
N LYS A 53 -12.79 -0.87 -7.66
CA LYS A 53 -13.91 -1.36 -8.50
C LYS A 53 -14.88 -0.26 -8.94
N GLU A 54 -15.26 0.61 -8.01
CA GLU A 54 -16.27 1.63 -8.23
C GLU A 54 -15.64 2.95 -8.70
N LYS A 55 -16.42 3.86 -9.29
CA LYS A 55 -15.92 5.19 -9.63
C LYS A 55 -15.66 5.99 -8.35
N PHE A 56 -14.46 6.55 -8.23
CA PHE A 56 -14.07 7.42 -7.12
C PHE A 56 -13.24 8.60 -7.63
N ASP A 57 -13.20 9.67 -6.83
CA ASP A 57 -12.24 10.76 -7.00
C ASP A 57 -10.98 10.41 -6.20
N LEU A 58 -9.81 10.48 -6.84
CA LEU A 58 -8.54 10.13 -6.20
C LEU A 58 -8.03 11.32 -5.36
N LEU A 59 -7.87 11.13 -4.05
CA LEU A 59 -7.26 12.09 -3.14
C LEU A 59 -5.78 11.73 -2.96
N LEU A 60 -4.89 12.60 -3.43
CA LEU A 60 -3.44 12.50 -3.27
C LEU A 60 -2.94 13.64 -2.36
N GLY A 61 -1.87 13.37 -1.62
CA GLY A 61 -1.16 14.35 -0.77
C GLY A 61 0.03 14.99 -1.47
#